data_AF-I1PQ07-F1
#
_entry.id   AF-I1PQ07-F1
#
_cell.length_a   1.000
_cell.length_b   1.000
_cell.length_c   1.000
_cell.angle_alpha   90.00
_cell.angle_beta   90.00
_cell.angle_gamma   90.00
#
_symmetry.space_group_name_H-M   'P 1'
#
loop_
_entity.id
_entity.type
_entity.pdbx_description
1 polymer ?
#
loop_
_entity_poly.entity_id
_entity_poly.type
_entity_poly.pdbx_seq_one_letter_code
_entity_poly.pdbx_strand_id
1 'polypeptide(L)'
;MEEVEAGLLEGGIGWLAETILDNLDADKLGEWIRQIGLAADTEKLRAEIERVDGVVAAVKGRAIGNRSLARSLRRLRELLYDADDAIDELDYHRLQHQVQRGGKAF
;
A
#
# COMPACT_ATOMS: atom_id res chain seq x y z
N MET A 1 26.77 -8.67 -0.75
CA MET A 1 25.63 -9.02 0.12
C MET A 1 24.79 -7.78 0.40
N GLU A 2 25.39 -6.69 0.87
CA GLU A 2 24.71 -5.40 1.16
C GLU A 2 24.03 -4.75 -0.07
N GLU A 3 24.65 -4.77 -1.25
CA GLU A 3 24.05 -4.21 -2.47
C GLU A 3 22.79 -4.97 -2.91
N VAL A 4 22.80 -6.30 -2.75
CA VAL A 4 21.66 -7.18 -3.08
C VAL A 4 20.51 -6.93 -2.11
N GLU A 5 20.81 -6.75 -0.83
CA GLU A 5 19.82 -6.43 0.20
C GLU A 5 19.18 -5.05 -0.01
N ALA A 6 19.99 -4.03 -0.35
CA ALA A 6 19.50 -2.70 -0.67
C ALA A 6 18.61 -2.71 -1.92
N GLY A 7 19.02 -3.43 -2.97
CA GLY A 7 18.22 -3.58 -4.19
C GLY A 7 16.91 -4.32 -3.96
N LEU A 8 16.91 -5.38 -3.12
CA LEU A 8 15.69 -6.10 -2.73
C LEU A 8 14.75 -5.24 -1.88
N LEU A 9 15.31 -4.41 -0.99
CA LEU A 9 14.54 -3.47 -0.18
C LEU A 9 13.86 -2.41 -1.07
N GLU A 10 14.61 -1.76 -1.96
CA GLU A 10 14.09 -0.76 -2.90
C GLU A 10 13.04 -1.37 -3.84
N GLY A 11 13.31 -2.56 -4.39
CA GLY A 11 12.35 -3.27 -5.25
C GLY A 11 11.09 -3.70 -4.51
N GLY A 12 11.21 -4.15 -3.25
CA GLY A 12 10.07 -4.53 -2.42
C GLY A 12 9.17 -3.35 -2.06
N ILE A 13 9.75 -2.16 -1.85
CA ILE A 13 8.96 -0.94 -1.59
C ILE A 13 8.15 -0.56 -2.84
N GLY A 14 8.76 -0.60 -4.03
CA GLY A 14 8.04 -0.31 -5.28
C GLY A 14 6.91 -1.30 -5.53
N TRP A 15 7.17 -2.60 -5.38
CA TRP A 15 6.16 -3.64 -5.56
C TRP A 15 4.97 -3.49 -4.59
N LEU A 16 5.23 -3.15 -3.33
CA LEU A 16 4.16 -2.90 -2.35
C LEU A 16 3.34 -1.65 -2.70
N ALA A 17 4.00 -0.58 -3.14
CA ALA A 17 3.31 0.65 -3.55
C ALA A 17 2.36 0.39 -4.72
N GLU A 18 2.82 -0.33 -5.76
CA GLU A 18 1.98 -0.75 -6.88
C GLU A 18 0.79 -1.62 -6.43
N THR A 19 1.04 -2.60 -5.55
CA THR A 19 -0.01 -3.49 -5.03
C THR A 19 -1.12 -2.73 -4.30
N ILE A 20 -0.75 -1.76 -3.46
CA ILE A 20 -1.72 -0.92 -2.72
C ILE A 20 -2.54 -0.07 -3.70
N LEU A 21 -1.90 0.52 -4.72
CA LEU A 21 -2.59 1.33 -5.73
C LEU A 21 -3.57 0.48 -6.56
N ASP A 22 -3.14 -0.70 -7.03
CA ASP A 22 -3.98 -1.63 -7.79
C ASP A 22 -5.22 -2.04 -6.98
N ASN A 23 -5.06 -2.32 -5.68
CA ASN A 23 -6.18 -2.63 -4.81
C ASN A 23 -7.13 -1.43 -4.63
N LEU A 24 -6.60 -0.23 -4.45
CA LEU A 24 -7.40 1.00 -4.33
C LEU A 24 -8.15 1.35 -5.63
N ASP A 25 -7.60 1.00 -6.78
CA ASP A 25 -8.19 1.19 -8.11
C ASP A 25 -9.23 0.12 -8.47
N ALA A 26 -9.42 -0.90 -7.64
CA ALA A 26 -10.47 -1.87 -7.86
C ALA A 26 -11.86 -1.19 -7.77
N ASP A 27 -12.56 -1.09 -8.90
CA ASP A 27 -13.84 -0.40 -9.06
C ASP A 27 -14.84 -0.71 -7.93
N LYS A 28 -14.96 -2.00 -7.55
CA LYS A 28 -15.88 -2.46 -6.50
C LYS A 28 -15.50 -1.96 -5.11
N LEU A 29 -14.20 -1.85 -4.83
CA LEU A 29 -13.69 -1.36 -3.56
C LEU A 29 -13.88 0.15 -3.46
N GLY A 30 -13.53 0.88 -4.52
CA GLY A 30 -13.73 2.34 -4.60
C GLY A 30 -15.19 2.76 -4.40
N GLU A 31 -16.14 2.08 -5.04
CA GLU A 31 -17.57 2.35 -4.82
C GLU A 31 -18.01 2.12 -3.38
N TRP A 32 -17.56 1.03 -2.76
CA TRP A 32 -17.91 0.68 -1.39
C TRP A 32 -17.28 1.63 -0.36
N ILE A 33 -16.02 2.00 -0.54
CA ILE A 33 -15.31 3.01 0.27
C ILE A 33 -16.10 4.33 0.28
N ARG A 34 -16.65 4.76 -0.86
CA ARG A 34 -17.49 5.96 -0.95
C ARG A 34 -18.80 5.79 -0.17
N GLN A 35 -19.40 4.61 -0.18
CA GLN A 35 -20.65 4.33 0.57
C GLN A 35 -20.45 4.39 2.09
N ILE A 36 -19.29 3.98 2.59
CA ILE A 36 -18.97 4.00 4.03
C ILE A 36 -18.30 5.30 4.50
N GLY A 37 -18.08 6.26 3.60
CA GLY A 37 -17.57 7.58 3.92
C GLY A 37 -16.06 7.70 4.08
N LEU A 38 -15.28 6.70 3.62
CA LEU A 38 -13.82 6.69 3.75
C LEU A 38 -13.07 7.24 2.53
N ALA A 39 -13.79 7.70 1.50
CA ALA A 39 -13.18 8.16 0.25
C ALA A 39 -12.09 9.23 0.43
N ALA A 40 -12.29 10.19 1.35
CA ALA A 40 -11.31 11.24 1.58
C ALA A 40 -10.01 10.71 2.21
N ASP A 41 -10.09 9.69 3.06
CA ASP A 41 -8.91 9.13 3.72
C ASP A 41 -8.16 8.17 2.80
N THR A 42 -8.87 7.40 1.97
CA THR A 42 -8.23 6.54 0.96
C THR A 42 -7.57 7.34 -0.16
N GLU A 43 -8.12 8.51 -0.53
CA GLU A 43 -7.46 9.43 -1.47
C GLU A 43 -6.19 10.06 -0.88
N LYS A 44 -6.17 10.38 0.42
CA LYS A 44 -4.92 10.82 1.09
C LYS A 44 -3.89 9.70 1.07
N LEU A 45 -4.31 8.47 1.38
CA LEU A 45 -3.42 7.32 1.35
C LEU A 45 -2.82 7.14 -0.05
N ARG A 46 -3.65 7.12 -1.10
CA ARG A 46 -3.21 7.08 -2.50
C ARG A 46 -2.14 8.14 -2.78
N ALA A 47 -2.40 9.39 -2.43
CA ALA A 47 -1.45 10.48 -2.67
C ALA A 47 -0.12 10.30 -1.92
N GLU A 48 -0.11 9.68 -0.74
CA GLU A 48 1.14 9.35 -0.04
C GLU A 48 1.86 8.16 -0.70
N ILE A 49 1.13 7.14 -1.17
CA ILE A 49 1.73 5.98 -1.89
C ILE A 49 2.35 6.42 -3.22
N GLU A 50 1.69 7.29 -3.99
CA GLU A 50 2.25 7.86 -5.23
C GLU A 50 3.56 8.62 -5.00
N ARG A 51 3.73 9.24 -3.82
CA ARG A 51 4.99 9.93 -3.47
C ARG A 51 6.12 8.95 -3.18
N VAL A 52 5.81 7.72 -2.78
CA VAL A 52 6.81 6.70 -2.45
C VAL A 52 7.68 6.38 -3.65
N ASP A 53 7.10 6.25 -4.85
CA ASP A 53 7.87 6.02 -6.07
C ASP A 53 8.88 7.13 -6.35
N GLY A 54 8.47 8.39 -6.15
CA GLY A 54 9.36 9.55 -6.28
C GLY A 54 10.52 9.48 -5.28
N VAL A 55 10.25 9.08 -4.04
CA VAL A 55 11.27 8.91 -3.00
C VAL A 55 12.22 7.76 -3.34
N VAL A 56 11.71 6.58 -3.69
CA VAL A 56 12.53 5.40 -4.04
C VAL A 56 13.40 5.69 -5.26
N ALA A 57 12.85 6.31 -6.30
CA ALA A 57 13.61 6.72 -7.48
C ALA A 57 14.74 7.71 -7.12
N ALA A 58 14.47 8.67 -6.23
CA ALA A 58 15.45 9.64 -5.78
C ALA A 58 16.57 9.02 -4.93
N VAL A 59 16.34 7.89 -4.26
CA VAL A 59 17.32 7.26 -3.37
C VAL A 59 17.96 5.99 -3.93
N LYS A 60 17.57 5.57 -5.14
CA LYS A 60 18.02 4.34 -5.78
C LYS A 60 19.53 4.15 -5.73
N GLY A 61 19.99 3.05 -5.12
CA GLY A 61 21.40 2.70 -4.96
C GLY A 61 22.18 3.57 -3.96
N ARG A 62 21.58 4.62 -3.40
CA ARG A 62 22.21 5.49 -2.40
C ARG A 62 22.14 4.90 -0.99
N ALA A 63 21.32 3.88 -0.78
CA ALA A 63 21.23 3.16 0.48
C ALA A 63 22.50 2.34 0.79
N ILE A 64 23.24 1.94 -0.24
CA ILE A 64 24.50 1.17 -0.12
C ILE A 64 25.53 2.01 0.62
N GLY A 65 26.05 1.52 1.75
CA GLY A 65 26.99 2.27 2.58
C GLY A 65 26.38 3.43 3.39
N ASN A 66 25.06 3.69 3.26
CA ASN A 66 24.35 4.71 4.03
C ASN A 66 23.34 4.07 4.99
N ARG A 67 23.84 3.69 6.18
CA ARG A 67 23.03 3.05 7.23
C ARG A 67 21.80 3.86 7.66
N SER A 68 21.88 5.19 7.62
CA SER A 68 20.73 6.04 7.99
C SER A 68 19.62 5.92 6.95
N LEU A 69 19.97 6.02 5.68
CA LEU A 69 19.03 5.89 4.57
C LEU A 69 18.44 4.47 4.50
N ALA A 70 19.27 3.44 4.66
CA ALA A 70 18.80 2.05 4.72
C ALA A 70 17.76 1.84 5.84
N ARG A 71 17.97 2.45 7.01
CA ARG A 71 17.00 2.40 8.12
C ARG A 71 15.71 3.13 7.79
N SER A 72 15.78 4.30 7.14
CA SER A 72 14.59 5.04 6.70
C SER A 72 13.78 4.25 5.67
N LEU A 73 14.44 3.63 4.69
CA LEU A 73 13.77 2.77 3.71
C LEU A 73 13.13 1.53 4.35
N ARG A 74 13.77 0.94 5.37
CA ARG A 74 13.17 -0.17 6.10
C ARG A 74 11.89 0.24 6.82
N ARG A 75 11.87 1.42 7.45
CA ARG A 75 10.67 1.99 8.08
C ARG A 75 9.59 2.33 7.05
N LEU A 76 9.97 2.86 5.90
CA LEU A 76 9.04 3.10 4.80
C LEU A 76 8.36 1.80 4.35
N ARG A 77 9.13 0.71 4.21
CA ARG A 77 8.58 -0.61 3.90
C ARG A 77 7.62 -1.11 4.99
N GLU A 78 7.96 -0.93 6.27
CA GLU A 78 7.06 -1.27 7.38
C GLU A 78 5.72 -0.52 7.28
N LEU A 79 5.75 0.78 6.98
CA LEU A 79 4.52 1.58 6.78
C LEU A 79 3.72 1.15 5.55
N LEU A 80 4.37 0.68 4.49
CA LEU A 80 3.67 0.13 3.33
C LEU A 80 2.97 -1.17 3.66
N TYR A 81 3.57 -2.03 4.50
CA TYR A 81 2.87 -3.23 4.98
C TYR A 81 1.64 -2.86 5.81
N ASP A 82 1.74 -1.88 6.71
CA ASP A 82 0.58 -1.41 7.49
C ASP A 82 -0.53 -0.87 6.58
N ALA A 83 -0.17 -0.20 5.47
CA ALA A 83 -1.13 0.30 4.49
C ALA A 83 -1.79 -0.81 3.67
N ASP A 84 -1.00 -1.80 3.22
CA ASP A 84 -1.48 -2.98 2.49
C ASP A 84 -2.49 -3.78 3.35
N ASP A 85 -2.13 -4.06 4.61
CA ASP A 85 -3.00 -4.73 5.58
C ASP A 85 -4.33 -3.99 5.78
N ALA A 86 -4.30 -2.65 5.85
CA ALA A 86 -5.51 -1.84 6.00
C ALA A 86 -6.41 -1.89 4.76
N ILE A 87 -5.85 -1.94 3.55
CA ILE A 87 -6.62 -2.07 2.31
C ILE A 87 -7.22 -3.47 2.19
N ASP A 88 -6.47 -4.52 2.55
CA ASP A 88 -6.97 -5.89 2.60
C ASP A 88 -8.13 -6.04 3.59
N GLU A 89 -8.05 -5.39 4.75
CA GLU A 89 -9.15 -5.38 5.74
C GLU A 89 -10.39 -4.65 5.20
N LEU A 90 -10.22 -3.54 4.47
CA LEU A 90 -11.33 -2.86 3.79
C LEU A 90 -11.99 -3.76 2.74
N ASP A 91 -11.20 -4.48 1.93
CA ASP A 91 -11.76 -5.40 0.93
C ASP A 91 -12.47 -6.58 1.59
N TYR A 92 -11.90 -7.10 2.69
CA TYR A 92 -12.56 -8.11 3.51
C TYR A 92 -13.92 -7.64 4.01
N HIS A 93 -14.02 -6.44 4.58
CA HIS A 93 -15.29 -5.89 5.06
C HIS A 93 -16.29 -5.63 3.93
N ARG A 94 -15.82 -5.21 2.75
CA ARG A 94 -16.66 -5.10 1.56
C ARG A 94 -17.26 -6.46 1.19
N LEU A 95 -16.43 -7.50 1.10
CA LEU A 95 -16.87 -8.85 0.78
C LEU A 95 -17.84 -9.39 1.83
N GLN A 96 -17.53 -9.17 3.11
CA GLN A 96 -18.38 -9.57 4.22
C GLN A 96 -19.77 -8.88 4.15
N HIS A 97 -19.81 -7.57 3.87
CA HIS A 97 -21.06 -6.83 3.65
C HIS A 97 -21.86 -7.39 2.46
N GLN A 98 -21.20 -7.76 1.36
CA GLN A 98 -21.87 -8.36 0.20
C GLN A 98 -22.49 -9.73 0.54
N VAL A 99 -21.76 -10.60 1.24
CA VAL A 99 -22.26 -11.91 1.66
C VAL A 99 -23.43 -11.78 2.65
N GLN A 100 -23.34 -10.89 3.63
CA GLN A 100 -24.42 -10.70 4.61
C GLN A 100 -25.69 -10.10 3.99
N ARG A 101 -25.57 -9.26 2.95
CA ARG A 101 -26.71 -8.71 2.22
C ARG A 101 -27.28 -9.68 1.18
N GLY A 102 -26.43 -10.47 0.53
CA GLY A 102 -26.85 -11.53 -0.41
C GLY A 102 -27.40 -12.79 0.28
N GLY A 103 -27.00 -13.07 1.52
CA GLY A 103 -27.43 -14.22 2.31
C GLY A 103 -28.79 -14.07 3.00
N LYS A 104 -29.46 -12.92 2.89
CA LYS A 104 -30.82 -12.70 3.44
C LYS A 104 -31.96 -13.20 2.54
N ALA A 105 -31.63 -13.93 1.47
CA ALA A 105 -32.60 -14.52 0.55
C ALA A 105 -32.64 -16.06 0.70
N PHE A 106 -32.87 -16.57 1.91
CA PHE A 106 -33.26 -17.97 2.14
C PHE A 106 -34.22 -18.07 3.32
#